data_AF-A0A2S6CPX0-F1
#
_entry.id   AF-A0A2S6CPX0-F1
#
_cell.length_a   1.000
_cell.length_b   1.000
_cell.length_c   1.000
_cell.angle_alpha   90.00
_cell.angle_beta   90.00
_cell.angle_gamma   90.00
#
_symmetry.space_group_name_H-M   'P 1'
#
loop_
_entity.id
_entity.type
_entity.pdbx_description
1 polymer ?
#
loop_
_entity_poly.entity_id
_entity_poly.type
_entity_poly.pdbx_seq_one_letter_code
_entity_poly.pdbx_strand_id
1 'polypeptide(L)'
;MTTIKLQIPLESLIEAITSLSLGEKQKILEFLQADLIDEEEDDLIEENPQIMKEVADARKAYQNGEYQTIQQYIENRKRQTS
;
A
#
# COMPACT_ATOMS: atom_id res chain seq x y z
N MET A 1 12.22 24.83 13.24
CA MET A 1 11.23 25.45 12.34
C MET A 1 9.96 25.69 13.15
N THR A 2 9.44 26.91 13.16
CA THR A 2 8.16 27.23 13.78
C THR A 2 7.05 26.79 12.83
N THR A 3 6.32 25.73 13.18
CA THR A 3 5.17 25.25 12.42
C THR A 3 3.93 26.02 12.87
N ILE A 4 3.32 26.76 11.94
CA ILE A 4 2.06 27.48 12.18
C ILE A 4 0.93 26.54 11.79
N LYS A 5 0.08 26.18 12.75
CA LYS A 5 -1.16 25.43 12.46
C LYS A 5 -2.20 26.40 11.92
N LEU A 6 -2.40 26.39 10.61
CA LEU A 6 -3.44 27.17 9.96
C LEU A 6 -4.71 26.32 9.82
N GLN A 7 -5.85 26.85 10.25
CA GLN A 7 -7.14 26.27 9.92
C GLN A 7 -7.62 26.90 8.61
N ILE A 8 -7.84 26.07 7.61
CA ILE A 8 -8.26 26.50 6.27
C ILE A 8 -9.54 25.73 5.93
N PRO A 9 -10.60 26.42 5.46
CA PRO A 9 -11.75 25.73 4.89
C PRO A 9 -11.32 24.82 3.74
N LEU A 10 -11.96 23.65 3.62
CA LEU A 10 -11.62 22.68 2.59
C LEU A 10 -11.83 23.25 1.19
N GLU A 11 -12.89 24.04 1.01
CA GLU A 11 -13.23 24.69 -0.25
C GLU A 11 -12.14 25.66 -0.70
N SER A 12 -11.61 26.45 0.24
CA SER A 12 -10.50 27.37 -0.05
C SER A 12 -9.20 26.63 -0.37
N LEU A 13 -8.97 25.47 0.26
CA LEU A 13 -7.83 24.61 -0.08
C LEU A 13 -7.98 24.02 -1.49
N ILE A 14 -9.17 23.57 -1.86
CA ILE A 14 -9.45 23.05 -3.22
C ILE A 14 -9.25 24.15 -4.27
N GLU A 15 -9.75 25.36 -4.02
CA GLU A 15 -9.56 26.50 -4.91
C GLU A 15 -8.06 26.83 -5.08
N ALA A 16 -7.31 26.88 -3.98
CA ALA A 16 -5.87 27.08 -4.02
C ALA A 16 -5.16 25.97 -4.83
N ILE A 17 -5.48 24.70 -4.58
CA ILE A 17 -4.88 23.56 -5.30
C ILE A 17 -5.21 23.63 -6.81
N THR A 18 -6.44 23.98 -7.18
CA THR A 18 -6.83 24.07 -8.59
C THR A 18 -6.07 25.16 -9.35
N SER A 19 -5.67 26.24 -8.67
CA SER A 19 -4.87 27.34 -9.24
C SER A 19 -3.39 27.00 -9.47
N LEU A 20 -2.88 25.93 -8.86
CA LEU A 20 -1.47 25.53 -8.96
C LEU A 20 -1.08 25.03 -10.35
N SER A 21 0.21 25.15 -10.66
CA SER A 21 0.80 24.52 -11.84
C SER A 21 0.80 22.99 -11.74
N LEU A 22 0.95 22.31 -12.88
CA LEU A 22 0.96 20.84 -12.90
C LEU A 22 2.06 20.24 -12.02
N GLY A 23 3.26 20.83 -12.02
CA GLY A 23 4.38 20.34 -11.19
C GLY A 23 4.14 20.51 -9.69
N GLU A 24 3.44 21.56 -9.28
CA GLU A 24 3.06 21.75 -7.88
C GLU A 24 1.98 20.76 -7.44
N LYS A 25 1.00 20.50 -8.32
CA LYS A 25 -0.03 19.48 -8.10
C LYS A 25 0.58 18.08 -7.95
N GLN A 26 1.61 17.75 -8.75
CA GLN A 26 2.33 16.48 -8.64
C GLN A 26 3.01 16.33 -7.29
N LYS A 27 3.66 17.37 -6.77
CA LYS A 27 4.29 17.33 -5.43
C LYS A 27 3.27 17.13 -4.31
N ILE A 28 2.10 17.75 -4.41
CA ILE A 28 1.02 17.55 -3.44
C ILE A 28 0.52 16.10 -3.52
N LEU A 29 0.37 15.56 -4.73
CA LEU A 29 -0.03 14.17 -4.92
C LEU A 29 0.97 13.19 -4.30
N GLU A 30 2.28 13.38 -4.52
CA GLU A 30 3.33 12.56 -3.92
C GLU A 30 3.27 12.60 -2.39
N PHE A 31 3.07 13.78 -1.81
CA PHE A 31 2.94 13.95 -0.35
C PHE A 31 1.71 13.21 0.20
N LEU A 32 0.54 13.38 -0.44
CA LEU A 32 -0.69 12.71 -0.03
C LEU A 32 -0.60 11.19 -0.20
N GLN A 33 0.06 10.72 -1.25
CA GLN A 33 0.27 9.29 -1.47
C GLN A 33 1.16 8.68 -0.39
N ALA A 34 2.22 9.37 0.04
CA ALA A 34 3.05 8.89 1.15
C ALA A 34 2.23 8.75 2.44
N ASP A 35 1.48 9.77 2.82
CA ASP A 35 0.61 9.72 4.01
C ASP A 35 -0.47 8.63 3.91
N LEU A 36 -1.09 8.45 2.73
CA LEU A 36 -2.16 7.46 2.53
C LEU A 36 -1.64 6.02 2.45
N ILE A 37 -0.50 5.80 1.80
CA ILE A 37 0.08 4.46 1.64
C ILE A 37 0.64 3.98 2.98
N ASP A 38 1.28 4.86 3.76
CA ASP A 38 1.78 4.52 5.08
C ASP A 38 0.64 4.19 6.08
N GLU A 39 -0.56 4.77 5.89
CA GLU A 39 -1.75 4.44 6.69
C GLU A 39 -2.52 3.20 6.16
N GLU A 40 -2.59 2.98 4.85
CA GLU A 40 -3.37 1.88 4.26
C GLU A 40 -2.58 0.56 4.09
N GLU A 41 -1.26 0.58 3.84
CA GLU A 41 -0.51 -0.66 3.64
C GLU A 41 -0.32 -1.46 4.94
N ASP A 42 -0.07 -0.81 6.07
CA ASP A 42 0.06 -1.52 7.35
C ASP A 42 -1.28 -2.16 7.77
N ASP A 43 -2.39 -1.43 7.69
CA ASP A 43 -3.71 -1.95 8.12
C ASP A 43 -4.31 -2.96 7.12
N LEU A 44 -4.19 -2.76 5.80
CA LEU A 44 -4.80 -3.67 4.82
C LEU A 44 -3.97 -4.93 4.56
N ILE A 45 -2.65 -4.89 4.74
CA ILE A 45 -1.78 -6.08 4.59
C ILE A 45 -1.81 -6.92 5.87
N GLU A 46 -1.84 -6.32 7.07
CA GLU A 46 -1.92 -7.07 8.32
C GLU A 46 -3.30 -7.69 8.58
N GLU A 47 -4.41 -7.04 8.19
CA GLU A 47 -5.76 -7.55 8.49
C GLU A 47 -6.39 -8.43 7.40
N ASN A 48 -5.75 -8.61 6.23
CA ASN A 48 -6.33 -9.44 5.18
C ASN A 48 -6.31 -10.93 5.56
N PRO A 49 -7.48 -11.59 5.80
CA PRO A 49 -7.53 -12.96 6.29
C PRO A 49 -6.92 -13.98 5.31
N GLN A 50 -6.92 -13.66 4.01
CA GLN A 50 -6.30 -14.50 2.99
C GLN A 50 -4.77 -14.41 3.08
N ILE A 51 -4.21 -13.21 3.23
CA ILE A 51 -2.77 -13.00 3.36
C ILE A 51 -2.24 -13.63 4.65
N MET A 52 -2.94 -13.44 5.78
CA MET A 52 -2.58 -14.08 7.05
C MET A 52 -2.55 -15.62 6.94
N LYS A 53 -3.52 -16.20 6.23
CA LYS A 53 -3.58 -17.64 5.99
C LYS A 53 -2.42 -18.10 5.11
N GLU A 54 -2.12 -17.41 4.01
CA GLU A 54 -1.01 -17.74 3.12
C GLU A 54 0.34 -17.67 3.84
N VAL A 55 0.54 -16.66 4.70
CA VAL A 55 1.75 -16.52 5.53
C VAL A 55 1.85 -17.66 6.56
N ALA A 56 0.75 -18.03 7.22
CA ALA A 56 0.72 -19.14 8.18
C ALA A 56 1.04 -20.48 7.51
N ASP A 57 0.45 -20.75 6.34
CA ASP A 57 0.68 -21.95 5.56
C ASP A 57 2.15 -22.02 5.08
N ALA A 58 2.73 -20.90 4.64
CA ALA A 58 4.14 -20.82 4.25
C ALA A 58 5.09 -21.09 5.44
N ARG A 59 4.81 -20.54 6.63
CA ARG A 59 5.60 -20.79 7.85
C ARG A 59 5.54 -22.26 8.27
N LYS A 60 4.37 -22.88 8.18
CA LYS A 60 4.18 -24.31 8.48
C LYS A 60 4.93 -25.20 7.49
N ALA A 61 4.83 -24.91 6.20
CA ALA A 61 5.58 -25.62 5.16
C ALA A 61 7.10 -25.52 5.40
N TYR A 62 7.60 -24.33 5.77
CA TYR A 62 9.01 -24.14 6.13
C TYR A 62 9.45 -25.00 7.33
N GLN A 63 8.66 -25.01 8.42
CA GLN A 63 8.95 -25.82 9.61
C GLN A 63 8.96 -27.33 9.31
N ASN A 64 8.09 -27.77 8.41
CA ASN A 64 8.00 -29.16 7.98
C ASN A 64 9.05 -29.56 6.92
N GLY A 65 9.82 -28.59 6.40
CA GLY A 65 10.75 -28.82 5.30
C GLY A 65 10.08 -29.05 3.94
N GLU A 66 8.83 -28.62 3.78
CA GLU A 66 8.04 -28.70 2.56
C GLU A 66 8.39 -27.53 1.62
N TYR A 67 9.62 -27.54 1.11
CA TYR A 67 10.09 -26.53 0.17
C TYR A 67 9.58 -26.81 -1.24
N GLN A 68 9.10 -25.76 -1.92
CA GLN A 68 8.86 -25.78 -3.36
C GLN A 68 9.92 -24.95 -4.09
N THR A 69 10.33 -25.39 -5.28
CA THR A 69 11.21 -24.58 -6.13
C THR A 69 10.42 -23.44 -6.77
N ILE A 70 11.13 -22.37 -7.16
CA ILE A 70 10.52 -21.22 -7.84
C ILE A 70 9.77 -21.67 -9.11
N GLN A 71 10.30 -22.65 -9.84
CA GLN A 71 9.63 -23.23 -11.00
C GLN A 71 8.30 -23.89 -10.65
N GLN A 72 8.24 -24.69 -9.57
CA GLN A 72 7.01 -25.33 -9.10
C GLN A 72 5.94 -24.31 -8.67
N TYR A 73 6.36 -23.24 -8.00
CA TYR A 73 5.47 -22.13 -7.63
C TYR A 73 4.87 -21.45 -8.86
N ILE A 74 5.70 -21.14 -9.87
CA ILE A 74 5.26 -20.51 -11.13
C ILE A 74 4.23 -21.39 -11.85
N GLU A 75 4.44 -22.71 -11.90
CA GLU A 75 3.47 -23.62 -12.53
C GLU A 75 2.16 -23.73 -11.76
N ASN A 76 2.21 -23.81 -10.43
CA ASN A 76 1.01 -23.90 -9.59
C ASN A 76 0.16 -22.62 -9.69
N ARG A 77 0.79 -21.44 -9.71
CA ARG A 77 0.07 -20.17 -9.87
C ARG A 77 -0.65 -20.07 -11.23
N LYS A 78 0.00 -20.51 -12.31
CA LYS A 78 -0.61 -20.54 -13.65
C LYS A 78 -1.86 -21.41 -13.70
N ARG A 79 -1.88 -22.54 -12.99
CA ARG A 79 -3.04 -23.44 -12.91
C ARG A 79 -4.19 -22.88 -12.06
N GLN A 80 -3.92 -21.99 -11.10
CA GLN A 80 -4.95 -21.33 -10.29
C GLN A 80 -5.63 -20.16 -11.02
N THR A 81 -4.99 -19.62 -12.05
CA THR A 81 -5.50 -18.50 -12.87
C THR A 81 -6.16 -18.92 -14.18
N SER A 82 -6.27 -20.23 -14.45
CA SER A 82 -7.03 -20.81 -15.59
C SER A 82 -8.32 -21.44 -15.10
#